data_AF-A0A2V7S710-F1
#
_entry.id   AF-A0A2V7S710-F1
#
_cell.length_a   1.000
_cell.length_b   1.000
_cell.length_c   1.000
_cell.angle_alpha   90.00
_cell.angle_beta   90.00
_cell.angle_gamma   90.00
#
_symmetry.space_group_name_H-M   'P 1'
#
loop_
_entity.id
_entity.type
_entity.pdbx_description
1 polymer ?
#
loop_
_entity_poly.entity_id
_entity_poly.type
_entity_poly.pdbx_seq_one_letter_code
_entity_poly.pdbx_strand_id
1 'polypeptide(L)'
;MPAAVACPGPRVPPAVPGAEPELRVGLAVGASSVTLGGDGELFVTDDATGRPIGSMPAGVTWVVVADTPGLHVVKPDGSPAERHLGISAVNVTENHFVMANGRRYRGRLDVVRDPSGLTLMNRVPLESYLAGVLGGEMGVRRADERAAMLAQAVVSRSFALNNRGRWEAQGFDAWADIRDQVYNGVAGETPDVWEAVRRTTGQALTYDGEIIDAYFHSTCGSS
;
A
#
# COMPACT_ATOMS: atom_id res chain seq x y z
N MET A 1 -8.72 7.24 -40.93
CA MET A 1 -7.92 7.04 -39.69
C MET A 1 -8.86 7.27 -38.51
N PRO A 2 -9.43 6.26 -37.85
CA PRO A 2 -10.26 6.50 -36.67
C PRO A 2 -9.34 6.73 -35.46
N ALA A 3 -9.61 7.80 -34.72
CA ALA A 3 -8.95 8.12 -33.46
C ALA A 3 -9.41 7.14 -32.38
N ALA A 4 -8.45 6.54 -31.66
CA ALA A 4 -8.72 5.73 -30.49
C ALA A 4 -9.22 6.64 -29.36
N VAL A 5 -10.46 6.43 -28.94
CA VAL A 5 -11.02 7.03 -27.71
C VAL A 5 -10.41 6.26 -26.54
N ALA A 6 -9.47 6.87 -25.83
CA ALA A 6 -8.98 6.35 -24.56
C ALA A 6 -10.11 6.50 -23.52
N CYS A 7 -10.58 5.37 -22.98
CA CYS A 7 -11.47 5.39 -21.82
C CYS A 7 -10.74 6.02 -20.63
N PRO A 8 -11.34 6.99 -19.92
CA PRO A 8 -10.76 7.49 -18.68
C PRO A 8 -10.76 6.34 -17.65
N GLY A 9 -9.59 6.02 -17.11
CA GLY A 9 -9.47 5.09 -15.98
C GLY A 9 -10.27 5.59 -14.77
N PRO A 10 -10.54 4.72 -13.78
CA PRO A 10 -11.24 5.11 -12.57
C PRO A 10 -10.51 6.29 -11.90
N ARG A 11 -11.16 7.45 -11.84
CA ARG A 11 -10.66 8.61 -11.09
C ARG A 11 -10.57 8.24 -9.63
N VAL A 12 -9.44 8.54 -8.99
CA VAL A 12 -9.32 8.56 -7.54
C VAL A 12 -10.47 9.39 -6.98
N PRO A 13 -11.34 8.83 -6.11
CA PRO A 13 -12.36 9.62 -5.47
C PRO A 13 -11.68 10.79 -4.74
N PRO A 14 -12.17 12.03 -4.88
CA PRO A 14 -11.63 13.14 -4.11
C PRO A 14 -11.66 12.77 -2.63
N ALA A 15 -10.60 13.08 -1.90
CA ALA A 15 -10.56 12.88 -0.46
C ALA A 15 -11.79 13.56 0.16
N VAL A 16 -12.60 12.80 0.91
CA VAL A 16 -13.72 13.37 1.64
C VAL A 16 -13.14 14.34 2.66
N PRO A 17 -13.53 15.63 2.68
CA PRO A 17 -13.04 16.57 3.67
C PRO A 17 -13.26 16.03 5.09
N GLY A 18 -12.17 15.84 5.84
CA GLY A 18 -12.20 15.31 7.21
C GLY A 18 -12.05 13.78 7.34
N ALA A 19 -12.00 13.02 6.25
CA ALA A 19 -11.64 11.60 6.28
C ALA A 19 -10.14 11.41 5.99
N GLU A 20 -9.50 10.52 6.75
CA GLU A 20 -8.12 10.12 6.47
C GLU A 20 -8.03 9.54 5.05
N PRO A 21 -7.10 10.04 4.20
CA PRO A 21 -6.96 9.52 2.85
C PRO A 21 -6.38 8.10 2.86
N GLU A 22 -6.88 7.26 1.96
CA GLU A 22 -6.31 5.94 1.66
C GLU A 22 -5.27 6.07 0.54
N LEU A 23 -4.14 5.37 0.68
CA LEU A 23 -3.08 5.23 -0.32
C LEU A 23 -3.10 3.83 -0.93
N ARG A 24 -2.95 3.74 -2.25
CA ARG A 24 -2.60 2.52 -2.97
C ARG A 24 -1.09 2.44 -3.13
N VAL A 25 -0.44 1.50 -2.46
CA VAL A 25 1.01 1.32 -2.53
C VAL A 25 1.34 0.10 -3.38
N GLY A 26 2.04 0.28 -4.50
CA GLY A 26 2.51 -0.81 -5.36
C GLY A 26 3.63 -1.61 -4.67
N LEU A 27 3.34 -2.88 -4.37
CA LEU A 27 4.27 -3.80 -3.70
C LEU A 27 5.04 -4.68 -4.69
N ALA A 28 4.38 -5.06 -5.80
CA ALA A 28 4.98 -5.77 -6.92
C ALA A 28 4.21 -5.42 -8.19
N VAL A 29 4.92 -5.17 -9.30
CA VAL A 29 4.34 -4.76 -10.58
C VAL A 29 4.95 -5.61 -11.68
N GLY A 30 4.12 -6.08 -12.62
CA GLY A 30 4.57 -6.99 -13.68
C GLY A 30 5.01 -8.37 -13.18
N ALA A 31 4.49 -8.82 -12.04
CA ALA A 31 4.80 -10.14 -11.52
C ALA A 31 4.02 -11.23 -12.26
N SER A 32 4.56 -12.45 -12.33
CA SER A 32 3.83 -13.61 -12.87
C SER A 32 2.89 -14.23 -11.82
N SER A 33 3.24 -14.11 -10.54
CA SER A 33 2.44 -14.59 -9.42
C SER A 33 2.79 -13.84 -8.14
N VAL A 34 1.87 -13.85 -7.17
CA VAL A 34 2.07 -13.39 -5.80
C VAL A 34 1.41 -14.33 -4.82
N THR A 35 1.89 -14.32 -3.58
CA THR A 35 1.27 -15.08 -2.49
C THR A 35 0.43 -14.15 -1.62
N LEU A 36 -0.79 -14.58 -1.28
CA LEU A 36 -1.66 -13.94 -0.32
C LEU A 36 -1.89 -14.89 0.86
N GLY A 37 -1.78 -14.38 2.08
CA GLY A 37 -1.99 -15.14 3.32
C GLY A 37 -2.34 -14.21 4.45
N GLY A 38 -2.59 -14.73 5.65
CA GLY A 38 -2.82 -13.90 6.83
C GLY A 38 -2.43 -14.64 8.10
N ASP A 39 -2.08 -13.91 9.15
CA ASP A 39 -2.00 -14.49 10.50
C ASP A 39 -3.35 -14.49 11.23
N GLY A 40 -4.38 -13.91 10.60
CA GLY A 40 -5.80 -14.04 10.91
C GLY A 40 -6.59 -14.57 9.71
N GLU A 41 -7.90 -14.73 9.87
CA GLU A 41 -8.80 -15.07 8.76
C GLU A 41 -8.91 -13.89 7.78
N LEU A 42 -8.76 -14.19 6.49
CA LEU A 42 -9.02 -13.23 5.42
C LEU A 42 -10.35 -13.49 4.76
N PHE A 43 -11.06 -12.43 4.43
CA PHE A 43 -12.16 -12.45 3.48
C PHE A 43 -11.64 -11.99 2.12
N VAL A 44 -11.87 -12.80 1.09
CA VAL A 44 -11.38 -12.58 -0.27
C VAL A 44 -12.55 -12.37 -1.22
N THR A 45 -12.50 -11.28 -1.98
CA THR A 45 -13.54 -10.88 -2.95
C THR A 45 -12.95 -10.62 -4.32
N ASP A 46 -13.76 -10.75 -5.36
CA ASP A 46 -13.44 -10.25 -6.70
C ASP A 46 -13.61 -8.72 -6.71
N ASP A 47 -12.54 -7.97 -6.91
CA ASP A 47 -12.52 -6.50 -6.78
C ASP A 47 -13.44 -5.81 -7.80
N ALA A 48 -13.63 -6.41 -8.97
CA ALA A 48 -14.45 -5.84 -10.03
C ALA A 48 -15.96 -6.02 -9.76
N THR A 49 -16.35 -7.11 -9.09
CA THR A 49 -17.77 -7.47 -8.89
C THR A 49 -18.23 -7.38 -7.44
N GLY A 50 -17.31 -7.28 -6.48
CA GLY A 50 -17.58 -7.36 -5.05
C GLY A 50 -18.03 -8.74 -4.57
N ARG A 51 -18.02 -9.76 -5.44
CA ARG A 51 -18.50 -11.10 -5.09
C ARG A 51 -17.48 -11.82 -4.21
N PRO A 52 -17.92 -12.57 -3.18
CA PRO A 52 -17.02 -13.39 -2.38
C PRO A 52 -16.38 -14.50 -3.23
N ILE A 53 -15.06 -14.63 -3.14
CA ILE A 53 -14.29 -15.76 -3.66
C ILE A 53 -14.15 -16.83 -2.57
N GLY A 54 -14.05 -16.39 -1.32
CA GLY A 54 -14.08 -17.26 -0.15
C GLY A 54 -13.38 -16.66 1.06
N SER A 55 -13.33 -17.43 2.14
CA SER A 55 -12.51 -17.13 3.31
C SER A 55 -11.21 -17.93 3.28
N MET A 56 -10.13 -17.30 3.72
CA MET A 56 -8.82 -17.92 3.88
C MET A 56 -8.50 -18.01 5.38
N PRO A 57 -8.41 -19.22 5.96
CA PRO A 57 -8.06 -19.38 7.36
C PRO A 57 -6.65 -18.86 7.68
N ALA A 58 -6.42 -18.49 8.94
CA ALA A 58 -5.11 -18.07 9.41
C ALA A 58 -4.02 -19.11 9.10
N GLY A 59 -2.86 -18.64 8.62
CA GLY A 59 -1.72 -19.46 8.23
C GLY A 59 -1.85 -20.16 6.87
N VAL A 60 -3.03 -20.10 6.23
CA VAL A 60 -3.20 -20.59 4.86
C VAL A 60 -2.67 -19.54 3.88
N THR A 61 -2.06 -20.00 2.79
CA THR A 61 -1.56 -19.14 1.71
C THR A 61 -2.18 -19.56 0.39
N TRP A 62 -2.74 -18.61 -0.35
CA TRP A 62 -3.18 -18.79 -1.74
C TRP A 62 -2.16 -18.15 -2.68
N VAL A 63 -2.00 -18.71 -3.87
CA VAL A 63 -1.16 -18.12 -4.93
C VAL A 63 -2.08 -17.49 -5.96
N VAL A 64 -1.90 -16.21 -6.22
CA VAL A 64 -2.57 -15.52 -7.33
C VAL A 64 -1.62 -15.49 -8.51
N VAL A 65 -2.06 -16.00 -9.65
CA VAL A 65 -1.25 -16.13 -10.86
C VAL A 65 -1.86 -15.27 -11.97
N ALA A 66 -1.00 -14.59 -12.72
CA ALA A 66 -1.40 -13.84 -13.90
C ALA A 66 -1.85 -14.81 -15.01
N ASP A 67 -3.05 -14.63 -15.53
CA ASP A 67 -3.63 -15.48 -16.59
C ASP A 67 -4.34 -14.61 -17.64
N THR A 68 -4.48 -15.05 -18.88
CA THR A 68 -5.04 -14.20 -19.94
C THR A 68 -6.41 -14.72 -20.40
N PRO A 69 -7.50 -13.92 -20.27
CA PRO A 69 -7.61 -12.61 -19.63
C PRO A 69 -7.96 -12.72 -18.13
N GLY A 70 -7.15 -12.17 -17.22
CA GLY A 70 -7.46 -12.04 -15.79
C GLY A 70 -6.42 -12.60 -14.81
N LEU A 71 -6.90 -13.16 -13.71
CA LEU A 71 -6.13 -13.75 -12.64
C LEU A 71 -6.80 -15.08 -12.29
N HIS A 72 -6.03 -16.07 -11.85
CA HIS A 72 -6.62 -17.23 -11.19
C HIS A 72 -5.97 -17.47 -9.84
N VAL A 73 -6.76 -18.04 -8.94
CA VAL A 73 -6.35 -18.30 -7.55
C VAL A 73 -6.09 -19.79 -7.39
N VAL A 74 -4.87 -20.15 -7.00
CA VAL A 74 -4.49 -21.51 -6.65
C VAL A 74 -4.59 -21.67 -5.14
N LYS A 75 -5.54 -22.50 -4.70
CA LYS A 75 -5.77 -22.82 -3.29
C LYS A 75 -5.02 -24.11 -2.91
N PRO A 76 -4.51 -24.23 -1.67
CA PRO A 76 -3.78 -25.43 -1.24
C PRO A 76 -4.59 -26.73 -1.26
N ASP A 77 -5.91 -26.64 -1.20
CA ASP A 77 -6.83 -27.78 -1.24
C ASP A 77 -6.99 -28.37 -2.65
N GLY A 78 -6.38 -27.75 -3.67
CA GLY A 78 -6.49 -28.18 -5.07
C GLY A 78 -7.85 -27.91 -5.69
N SER A 79 -8.70 -27.10 -5.06
CA SER A 79 -9.97 -26.69 -5.64
C SER A 79 -9.78 -25.99 -7.00
N PRO A 80 -10.75 -26.11 -7.93
CA PRO A 80 -10.62 -25.55 -9.27
C PRO A 80 -10.32 -24.04 -9.23
N ALA A 81 -9.32 -23.62 -10.01
CA ALA A 81 -8.95 -22.23 -10.11
C ALA A 81 -9.99 -21.46 -10.96
N GLU A 82 -10.75 -20.59 -10.30
CA GLU A 82 -11.66 -19.66 -10.98
C GLU A 82 -10.89 -18.45 -11.52
N ARG A 83 -11.38 -17.89 -12.62
CA ARG A 83 -10.83 -16.68 -13.23
C ARG A 83 -11.52 -15.44 -12.67
N HIS A 84 -10.70 -14.46 -12.28
CA HIS A 84 -11.12 -13.20 -11.68
C HIS A 84 -10.47 -12.02 -12.41
N LEU A 85 -11.13 -10.87 -12.40
CA LEU A 85 -10.58 -9.66 -13.01
C LEU A 85 -9.70 -8.86 -12.04
N GLY A 86 -9.97 -9.00 -10.74
CA GLY A 86 -9.17 -8.47 -9.64
C GLY A 86 -9.48 -9.25 -8.38
N ILE A 87 -8.51 -9.32 -7.47
CA ILE A 87 -8.64 -9.96 -6.16
C ILE A 87 -8.47 -8.88 -5.10
N SER A 88 -9.36 -8.80 -4.12
CA SER A 88 -9.16 -8.01 -2.90
C SER A 88 -9.21 -8.93 -1.68
N ALA A 89 -8.27 -8.77 -0.77
CA ALA A 89 -8.15 -9.56 0.44
C ALA A 89 -8.00 -8.65 1.67
N VAL A 90 -8.90 -8.84 2.65
CA VAL A 90 -8.93 -8.08 3.90
C VAL A 90 -8.94 -9.02 5.08
N ASN A 91 -8.17 -8.70 6.13
CA ASN A 91 -8.22 -9.42 7.39
C ASN A 91 -9.50 -9.07 8.17
N VAL A 92 -10.18 -10.08 8.71
CA VAL A 92 -11.40 -9.94 9.51
C VAL A 92 -11.22 -10.36 10.97
N THR A 93 -10.01 -10.78 11.37
CA THR A 93 -9.69 -11.13 12.76
C THR A 93 -9.00 -9.96 13.48
N GLU A 94 -9.45 -9.63 14.68
CA GLU A 94 -8.88 -8.52 15.46
C GLU A 94 -7.38 -8.74 15.77
N ASN A 95 -6.57 -7.68 15.71
CA ASN A 95 -5.12 -7.70 16.00
C ASN A 95 -4.28 -8.62 15.09
N HIS A 96 -4.81 -8.96 13.92
CA HIS A 96 -4.13 -9.72 12.88
C HIS A 96 -3.94 -8.90 11.60
N PHE A 97 -3.18 -9.44 10.65
CA PHE A 97 -2.76 -8.76 9.44
C PHE A 97 -2.93 -9.63 8.20
N VAL A 98 -3.21 -8.94 7.09
CA VAL A 98 -3.08 -9.53 5.76
C VAL A 98 -1.60 -9.60 5.39
N MET A 99 -1.21 -10.63 4.67
CA MET A 99 0.16 -10.90 4.26
C MET A 99 0.27 -11.07 2.75
N ALA A 100 1.34 -10.50 2.20
CA ALA A 100 1.73 -10.66 0.82
C ALA A 100 3.21 -11.01 0.75
N ASN A 101 3.59 -12.06 0.01
CA ASN A 101 5.00 -12.44 -0.18
C ASN A 101 5.79 -12.52 1.14
N GLY A 102 5.16 -13.08 2.18
CA GLY A 102 5.73 -13.25 3.52
C GLY A 102 5.80 -11.99 4.39
N ARG A 103 5.34 -10.84 3.90
CA ARG A 103 5.30 -9.57 4.66
C ARG A 103 3.88 -9.25 5.12
N ARG A 104 3.75 -8.64 6.30
CA ARG A 104 2.48 -8.24 6.92
C ARG A 104 2.12 -6.79 6.57
N TYR A 105 0.85 -6.54 6.33
CA TYR A 105 0.32 -5.24 5.96
C TYR A 105 -0.98 -4.91 6.72
N ARG A 106 -1.20 -3.61 6.95
CA ARG A 106 -2.50 -3.08 7.41
C ARG A 106 -3.40 -2.80 6.22
N GLY A 107 -4.70 -2.64 6.49
CA GLY A 107 -5.70 -2.38 5.45
C GLY A 107 -6.00 -3.65 4.66
N ARG A 108 -5.99 -3.54 3.32
CA ARG A 108 -6.29 -4.64 2.40
C ARG A 108 -5.23 -4.77 1.31
N LEU A 109 -5.16 -5.95 0.70
CA LEU A 109 -4.33 -6.20 -0.47
C LEU A 109 -5.20 -6.36 -1.69
N ASP A 110 -4.81 -5.71 -2.78
CA ASP A 110 -5.46 -5.88 -4.06
C ASP A 110 -4.48 -6.40 -5.09
N VAL A 111 -4.95 -7.31 -5.93
CA VAL A 111 -4.20 -7.85 -7.06
C VAL A 111 -5.01 -7.60 -8.30
N VAL A 112 -4.43 -6.87 -9.26
CA VAL A 112 -5.06 -6.56 -10.54
C VAL A 112 -4.19 -7.08 -11.67
N ARG A 113 -4.83 -7.47 -12.77
CA ARG A 113 -4.12 -7.82 -14.00
C ARG A 113 -3.69 -6.56 -14.73
N ASP A 114 -2.46 -6.53 -15.21
CA ASP A 114 -1.93 -5.49 -16.09
C ASP A 114 -1.27 -6.11 -17.35
N PRO A 115 -0.92 -5.30 -18.38
CA PRO A 115 -0.30 -5.83 -19.60
C PRO A 115 1.05 -6.52 -19.37
N SER A 116 1.80 -6.18 -18.32
CA SER A 116 3.11 -6.74 -17.98
C SER A 116 3.05 -7.97 -17.07
N GLY A 117 1.90 -8.26 -16.47
CA GLY A 117 1.71 -9.37 -15.53
C GLY A 117 0.56 -9.06 -14.58
N LEU A 118 0.82 -9.20 -13.29
CA LEU A 118 -0.07 -8.71 -12.25
C LEU A 118 0.61 -7.62 -11.40
N THR A 119 -0.21 -6.73 -10.88
CA THR A 119 0.18 -5.70 -9.92
C THR A 119 -0.47 -6.00 -8.57
N LEU A 120 0.35 -6.15 -7.54
CA LEU A 120 -0.04 -6.29 -6.14
C LEU A 120 0.10 -4.94 -5.45
N MET A 121 -0.97 -4.50 -4.81
CA MET A 121 -1.08 -3.23 -4.11
C MET A 121 -1.52 -3.44 -2.67
N ASN A 122 -1.03 -2.60 -1.76
CA ASN A 122 -1.63 -2.43 -0.45
C ASN A 122 -2.49 -1.16 -0.43
N ARG A 123 -3.79 -1.29 -0.15
CA ARG A 123 -4.64 -0.14 0.17
C ARG A 123 -4.69 0.06 1.66
N VAL A 124 -4.20 1.21 2.10
CA VAL A 124 -3.90 1.45 3.51
C VAL A 124 -4.20 2.91 3.88
N PRO A 125 -4.76 3.19 5.06
CA PRO A 125 -4.90 4.56 5.56
C PRO A 125 -3.53 5.25 5.68
N LEU A 126 -3.47 6.54 5.35
CA LEU A 126 -2.23 7.31 5.31
C LEU A 126 -1.38 7.18 6.59
N GLU A 127 -1.97 7.31 7.77
CA GLU A 127 -1.25 7.24 9.05
C GLU A 127 -0.67 5.84 9.28
N SER A 128 -1.38 4.79 8.85
CA SER A 128 -0.87 3.40 8.89
C SER A 128 0.27 3.19 7.89
N TYR A 129 0.20 3.80 6.71
CA TYR A 129 1.29 3.80 5.75
C TYR A 129 2.54 4.45 6.33
N LEU A 130 2.41 5.63 6.96
CA LEU A 130 3.54 6.34 7.59
C LEU A 130 4.20 5.50 8.68
N ALA A 131 3.43 4.77 9.48
CA ALA A 131 3.99 3.87 10.48
C ALA A 131 4.87 2.76 9.86
N GLY A 132 4.53 2.30 8.65
CA GLY A 132 5.35 1.33 7.91
C GLY A 132 6.56 1.92 7.19
N VAL A 133 6.57 3.24 6.94
CA VAL A 133 7.70 3.96 6.32
C VAL A 133 8.76 4.32 7.35
N LEU A 134 8.35 4.90 8.48
CA LEU A 134 9.27 5.49 9.47
C LEU A 134 10.17 4.45 10.16
N GLY A 135 9.78 3.17 10.19
CA GLY A 135 10.56 2.11 10.82
C GLY A 135 11.84 1.71 10.09
N GLY A 136 12.03 2.15 8.83
CA GLY A 136 13.20 1.80 8.03
C GLY A 136 14.47 2.60 8.37
N GLU A 137 14.35 3.77 9.00
CA GLU A 137 15.43 4.78 8.98
C GLU A 137 16.05 5.14 10.34
N MET A 138 15.53 4.63 11.47
CA MET A 138 16.03 5.01 12.80
C MET A 138 16.42 3.80 13.64
N GLY A 139 17.72 3.62 13.83
CA GLY A 139 18.34 2.60 14.69
C GLY A 139 18.12 2.84 16.19
N VAL A 140 18.99 2.27 17.04
CA VAL A 140 18.87 2.24 18.51
C VAL A 140 18.79 3.64 19.12
N ARG A 141 17.69 3.90 19.84
CA ARG A 141 17.16 5.24 20.13
C ARG A 141 17.81 5.95 21.32
N ARG A 142 18.15 7.22 21.12
CA ARG A 142 18.48 8.21 22.16
C ARG A 142 17.37 9.28 22.26
N ALA A 143 17.29 9.99 23.39
CA ALA A 143 16.21 10.95 23.68
C ALA A 143 16.14 12.14 22.70
N ASP A 144 17.24 12.47 22.03
CA ASP A 144 17.37 13.49 21.00
C ASP A 144 16.73 13.10 19.65
N GLU A 145 16.43 11.82 19.42
CA GLU A 145 15.86 11.35 18.16
C GLU A 145 14.34 11.52 18.06
N ARG A 146 13.66 11.86 19.18
CA ARG A 146 12.20 12.03 19.19
C ARG A 146 11.73 13.20 18.32
N ALA A 147 12.45 14.33 18.37
CA ALA A 147 12.12 15.48 17.52
C ALA A 147 12.32 15.15 16.03
N ALA A 148 13.35 14.36 15.71
CA ALA A 148 13.58 13.87 14.36
C ALA A 148 12.45 12.94 13.88
N MET A 149 11.95 12.02 14.72
CA MET A 149 10.80 11.18 14.38
C MET A 149 9.54 11.99 14.06
N LEU A 150 9.25 13.02 14.87
CA LEU A 150 8.11 13.90 14.64
C LEU A 150 8.25 14.67 13.32
N ALA A 151 9.44 15.24 13.06
CA ALA A 151 9.71 15.93 11.81
C ALA A 151 9.59 14.97 10.60
N GLN A 152 10.16 13.77 10.71
CA GLN A 152 10.08 12.76 9.66
C GLN A 152 8.64 12.33 9.37
N ALA A 153 7.79 12.21 10.39
CA ALA A 153 6.37 11.92 10.19
C ALA A 153 5.67 13.01 9.37
N VAL A 154 5.91 14.28 9.69
CA VAL A 154 5.34 15.43 8.96
C VAL A 154 5.87 15.47 7.52
N VAL A 155 7.18 15.31 7.32
CA VAL A 155 7.80 15.30 5.99
C VAL A 155 7.27 14.14 5.14
N SER A 156 7.24 12.93 5.71
CA SER A 156 6.77 11.73 5.01
C SER A 156 5.30 11.85 4.62
N ARG A 157 4.46 12.41 5.50
CA ARG A 157 3.05 12.71 5.22
C ARG A 157 2.89 13.69 4.08
N SER A 158 3.67 14.79 4.12
CA SER A 158 3.62 15.84 3.09
C SER A 158 3.98 15.26 1.73
N PHE A 159 5.08 14.49 1.66
CA PHE A 159 5.51 13.82 0.46
C PHE A 159 4.45 12.83 -0.07
N ALA A 160 3.87 11.99 0.81
CA ALA A 160 2.87 11.01 0.40
C ALA A 160 1.57 11.64 -0.12
N LEU A 161 1.13 12.74 0.50
CA LEU A 161 -0.04 13.50 0.04
C LEU A 161 0.22 14.22 -1.28
N ASN A 162 1.38 14.85 -1.42
CA ASN A 162 1.74 15.62 -2.61
C ASN A 162 1.97 14.72 -3.84
N ASN A 163 2.56 13.54 -3.65
CA ASN A 163 2.80 12.58 -4.73
C ASN A 163 1.63 11.63 -4.99
N ARG A 164 0.48 11.81 -4.33
CA ARG A 164 -0.68 10.96 -4.56
C ARG A 164 -1.18 11.10 -6.00
N GLY A 165 -1.44 9.98 -6.68
CA GLY A 165 -1.81 9.95 -8.09
C GLY A 165 -0.64 10.14 -9.07
N ARG A 166 0.60 10.32 -8.60
CA ARG A 166 1.81 10.39 -9.45
C ARG A 166 1.95 9.17 -10.36
N TRP A 167 1.53 8.01 -9.87
CA TRP A 167 1.59 6.72 -10.56
C TRP A 167 0.22 6.21 -11.02
N GLU A 168 -0.76 7.11 -11.24
CA GLU A 168 -2.12 6.71 -11.64
C GLU A 168 -2.13 5.89 -12.93
N ALA A 169 -1.21 6.18 -13.86
CA ALA A 169 -1.07 5.42 -15.10
C ALA A 169 -0.70 3.94 -14.86
N GLN A 170 -0.11 3.63 -13.70
CA GLN A 170 0.20 2.28 -13.24
C GLN A 170 -0.86 1.73 -12.26
N GLY A 171 -1.85 2.54 -11.88
CA GLY A 171 -2.99 2.14 -11.05
C GLY A 171 -2.83 2.32 -9.54
N PHE A 172 -1.75 2.93 -9.07
CA PHE A 172 -1.46 3.16 -7.65
C PHE A 172 -0.88 4.55 -7.38
N ASP A 173 -0.66 4.87 -6.10
CA ASP A 173 -0.27 6.21 -5.63
C ASP A 173 1.22 6.31 -5.29
N ALA A 174 1.84 5.24 -4.79
CA ALA A 174 3.27 5.22 -4.41
C ALA A 174 3.90 3.83 -4.60
N TRP A 175 5.20 3.77 -4.86
CA TRP A 175 6.01 2.56 -4.77
C TRP A 175 6.45 2.28 -3.33
N ALA A 176 6.58 1.01 -2.98
CA ALA A 176 7.06 0.59 -1.65
C ALA A 176 8.59 0.66 -1.47
N ASP A 177 9.32 1.31 -2.38
CA ASP A 177 10.79 1.38 -2.39
C ASP A 177 11.31 2.82 -2.59
N ILE A 178 12.62 2.95 -2.85
CA ILE A 178 13.34 4.23 -2.96
C ILE A 178 12.81 5.17 -4.07
N ARG A 179 11.94 4.71 -4.97
CA ARG A 179 11.29 5.60 -5.96
C ARG A 179 10.32 6.58 -5.31
N ASP A 180 9.75 6.19 -4.17
CA ASP A 180 8.94 7.05 -3.30
C ASP A 180 9.47 6.91 -1.87
N GLN A 181 8.89 6.03 -1.05
CA GLN A 181 9.36 5.80 0.31
C GLN A 181 9.46 4.30 0.58
N VAL A 182 10.48 3.91 1.34
CA VAL A 182 10.66 2.51 1.74
C VAL A 182 9.54 2.10 2.69
N TYR A 183 8.55 1.38 2.16
CA TYR A 183 7.38 0.96 2.91
C TYR A 183 7.51 -0.52 3.31
N ASN A 184 7.74 -0.74 4.61
CA ASN A 184 7.97 -2.07 5.16
C ASN A 184 6.70 -2.76 5.71
N GLY A 185 5.53 -2.12 5.56
CA GLY A 185 4.30 -2.59 6.19
C GLY A 185 4.44 -2.65 7.71
N VAL A 186 3.87 -3.69 8.32
CA VAL A 186 3.86 -3.85 9.78
C VAL A 186 5.26 -4.00 10.38
N ALA A 187 6.25 -4.45 9.59
CA ALA A 187 7.63 -4.58 10.06
C ALA A 187 8.29 -3.23 10.38
N GLY A 188 7.77 -2.12 9.84
CA GLY A 188 8.22 -0.77 10.20
C GLY A 188 7.59 -0.23 11.50
N GLU A 189 6.57 -0.90 12.04
CA GLU A 189 5.81 -0.38 13.17
C GLU A 189 6.54 -0.59 14.50
N THR A 190 6.63 0.47 15.30
CA THR A 190 7.07 0.41 16.70
C THR A 190 6.21 1.35 17.55
N PRO A 191 6.15 1.17 18.88
CA PRO A 191 5.40 2.08 19.75
C PRO A 191 5.76 3.55 19.57
N ASP A 192 7.06 3.90 19.48
CA ASP A 192 7.46 5.30 19.33
C ASP A 192 7.18 5.85 17.93
N VAL A 193 7.27 5.02 16.87
CA VAL A 193 6.86 5.43 15.51
C VAL A 193 5.37 5.77 15.51
N TRP A 194 4.56 4.89 16.09
CA TRP A 194 3.13 5.14 16.25
C TRP A 194 2.84 6.37 17.12
N GLU A 195 3.64 6.62 18.15
CA GLU A 195 3.52 7.86 18.94
C GLU A 195 3.83 9.10 18.10
N ALA A 196 4.89 9.08 17.30
CA ALA A 196 5.28 10.21 16.46
C ALA A 196 4.23 10.50 15.37
N VAL A 197 3.72 9.45 14.72
CA VAL A 197 2.63 9.55 13.74
C VAL A 197 1.38 10.17 14.38
N ARG A 198 0.94 9.67 15.54
CA ARG A 198 -0.23 10.19 16.26
C ARG A 198 -0.06 11.63 16.76
N ARG A 199 1.13 12.00 17.23
CA ARG A 199 1.41 13.37 17.68
C ARG A 199 1.41 14.40 16.55
N THR A 200 1.56 13.93 15.31
CA THR A 200 1.63 14.76 14.11
C THR A 200 0.46 14.52 13.17
N THR A 201 -0.61 13.85 13.62
CA THR A 201 -1.77 13.55 12.78
C THR A 201 -2.29 14.79 12.07
N GLY A 202 -2.44 14.70 10.75
CA GLY A 202 -2.90 15.81 9.91
C GLY A 202 -1.91 16.96 9.73
N GLN A 203 -0.72 16.92 10.34
CA GLN A 203 0.32 17.91 10.12
C GLN A 203 1.08 17.57 8.83
N ALA A 204 1.05 18.51 7.89
CA ALA A 204 1.81 18.50 6.66
C ALA A 204 2.46 19.88 6.47
N LEU A 205 3.59 19.92 5.76
CA LEU A 205 4.25 21.13 5.37
C LEU A 205 3.52 21.75 4.19
N THR A 206 3.10 23.00 4.34
CA THR A 206 2.38 23.76 3.31
C THR A 206 3.07 25.07 3.01
N TYR A 207 3.06 25.50 1.75
CA TYR A 207 3.49 26.82 1.29
C TYR A 207 2.43 27.37 0.35
N ASP A 208 2.01 28.62 0.54
CA ASP A 208 0.91 29.26 -0.21
C ASP A 208 -0.41 28.46 -0.26
N GLY A 209 -0.68 27.67 0.80
CA GLY A 209 -1.90 26.86 0.91
C GLY A 209 -1.84 25.52 0.17
N GLU A 210 -0.72 25.22 -0.50
CA GLU A 210 -0.46 23.94 -1.16
C GLU A 210 0.54 23.12 -0.34
N ILE A 211 0.45 21.80 -0.41
CA ILE A 211 1.43 20.91 0.24
C ILE A 211 2.76 21.05 -0.52
N ILE A 212 3.87 21.23 0.19
CA ILE A 212 5.17 21.47 -0.46
C ILE A 212 5.76 20.19 -1.06
N ASP A 213 6.50 20.35 -2.17
CA ASP A 213 7.42 19.35 -2.71
C ASP A 213 8.61 19.14 -1.75
N ALA A 214 8.42 18.29 -0.73
CA ALA A 214 9.51 17.92 0.18
C ALA A 214 10.47 16.92 -0.49
N TYR A 215 11.36 17.38 -1.37
CA TYR A 215 12.49 16.55 -1.83
C TYR A 215 13.51 16.38 -0.70
N PHE A 216 13.63 15.17 -0.14
CA PHE A 216 14.69 14.82 0.80
C PHE A 216 15.91 14.27 0.03
N HIS A 217 17.05 14.97 0.10
CA HIS A 217 18.32 14.49 -0.44
C HIS A 217 19.19 13.90 0.69
N SER A 218 19.55 12.63 0.60
CA SER A 218 20.51 11.97 1.51
C SER A 218 21.95 12.28 1.11
N THR A 219 22.43 13.50 1.40
CA THR A 219 23.83 13.92 1.68
C THR A 219 23.99 15.40 1.36
N CYS A 220 24.18 16.25 2.38
CA CYS A 220 24.91 17.51 2.17
C CYS A 220 26.40 17.16 2.09
N GLY A 221 26.95 17.10 0.87
CA GLY A 221 28.39 17.21 0.69
C GLY A 221 28.80 18.62 1.10
N SER A 222 29.39 18.77 2.28
CA SER A 222 30.10 19.99 2.66
C SER A 222 31.49 19.94 2.04
N SER A 223 31.74 20.82 1.08
CA SER A 223 33.08 21.33 0.79
C SER A 223 33.12 22.79 1.20
#